data_AF-A0A970VJZ6-F1
#
_entry.id   AF-A0A970VJZ6-F1
#
_cell.length_a   1.000
_cell.length_b   1.000
_cell.length_c   1.000
_cell.angle_alpha   90.00
_cell.angle_beta   90.00
_cell.angle_gamma   90.00
#
_symmetry.space_group_name_H-M   'P 1'
#
loop_
_entity.id
_entity.type
_entity.pdbx_description
1 polymer ?
#
loop_
_entity_poly.entity_id
_entity_poly.type
_entity_poly.pdbx_seq_one_letter_code
_entity_poly.pdbx_strand_id
1 'polypeptide(L)'
;MTKLQKLISLLLCVSMMLGAAAFAEDATTLDPTEVTTAAATTATELAQDTVLATINGESITWGDIEAGYENLAANYGDYYDMTLQENIQLFRAAALDNTIVERLLMQKAVELGFDKMTEAEIAESDSLSDADWDSALANYISYFYADLTDESTDEEKAVANAAAEAYYNEAGYSKETLREEYQHYSILTKVQNLMVQDAVVSDEDIEQSYQEQLASDKELYQNDIAAYVDYNMYVDQMAMYSMMYGTDATMDYAWYRPAGFRSVKHILLEVDTTLMETYTNLQASFEEQQDMATAETTGTEATDAAAEETEATEPVTEEQVNIAEAAILESLAATIDEINQKVAEGADFDELIATYAIGADGTATDPGMTTEPYMTDGYEVASVSSNYVPEFVEAAFSVDTVGEVSAPYLSSYGIHIVKYIADVPEGAIAMTDAQRETKRTALLETMQNELYSTTMEQWLSESTVDYTGATPSIAEIEAATVTE
;
A
#
# COMPACT_ATOMS: atom_id res chain seq x y z
N MET A 1 1.05 16.61 -13.40
CA MET A 1 2.38 16.22 -13.92
C MET A 1 2.23 15.53 -15.27
N THR A 2 3.01 15.93 -16.27
CA THR A 2 3.16 15.20 -17.54
C THR A 2 3.88 13.85 -17.30
N LYS A 3 3.82 12.92 -18.26
CA LYS A 3 4.58 11.65 -18.18
C LYS A 3 6.09 11.91 -18.01
N LEU A 4 6.62 12.95 -18.66
CA LEU A 4 8.00 13.39 -18.54
C LEU A 4 8.34 13.91 -17.13
N GLN A 5 7.45 14.70 -16.51
CA GLN A 5 7.67 15.20 -15.14
C GLN A 5 7.67 14.08 -14.10
N LYS A 6 6.80 13.07 -14.26
CA LYS A 6 6.82 11.87 -13.39
C LYS A 6 8.12 11.07 -13.56
N LEU A 7 8.62 10.99 -14.79
CA LEU A 7 9.87 10.33 -15.14
C LEU A 7 11.10 11.05 -14.57
N ILE A 8 11.18 12.37 -14.74
CA ILE A 8 12.25 13.19 -14.16
C ILE A 8 12.23 13.05 -12.63
N SER A 9 11.05 13.10 -12.00
CA SER A 9 10.92 12.89 -10.56
C SER A 9 11.47 11.52 -10.13
N LEU A 10 11.15 10.45 -10.86
CA LEU A 10 11.65 9.10 -10.57
C LEU A 10 13.18 9.00 -10.64
N LEU A 11 13.81 9.64 -11.64
CA LEU A 11 15.27 9.63 -11.83
C LEU A 11 16.02 10.53 -10.84
N LEU A 12 15.36 11.56 -10.29
CA LEU A 12 15.93 12.48 -9.29
C LEU A 12 15.75 11.99 -7.84
N CYS A 13 14.81 11.07 -7.57
CA CYS A 13 14.52 10.53 -6.24
C CYS A 13 15.62 9.64 -5.62
N VAL A 14 16.78 9.48 -6.28
CA VAL A 14 17.90 8.66 -5.76
C VAL A 14 18.58 9.28 -4.53
N SER A 15 18.35 10.57 -4.26
CA SER A 15 19.11 11.34 -3.26
C SER A 15 18.69 11.21 -1.78
N MET A 16 17.65 10.42 -1.46
CA MET A 16 17.18 10.22 -0.07
C MET A 16 17.27 8.77 0.46
N MET A 17 17.71 7.81 -0.35
CA MET A 17 17.71 6.38 0.01
C MET A 17 19.06 5.67 -0.13
N LEU A 18 20.17 6.39 -0.27
CA LEU A 18 21.51 5.78 -0.24
C LEU A 18 22.02 5.65 1.20
N GLY A 19 21.23 4.99 2.04
CA GLY A 19 21.77 4.15 3.12
C GLY A 19 21.98 2.76 2.52
N ALA A 20 23.08 2.09 2.85
CA ALA A 20 23.61 0.88 2.20
C ALA A 20 22.72 -0.37 2.12
N ALA A 21 21.43 -0.27 2.45
CA ALA A 21 20.45 -1.32 2.22
C ALA A 21 20.36 -1.74 0.73
N ALA A 22 20.69 -0.85 -0.22
CA ALA A 22 20.69 -1.16 -1.66
C ALA A 22 21.68 -2.27 -2.05
N PHE A 23 22.80 -2.46 -1.32
CA PHE A 23 23.80 -3.47 -1.65
C PHE A 23 23.38 -4.91 -1.31
N ALA A 24 22.38 -5.08 -0.43
CA ALA A 24 21.89 -6.41 -0.05
C ALA A 24 20.86 -6.97 -1.04
N GLU A 25 20.18 -6.11 -1.80
CA GLU A 25 19.12 -6.53 -2.74
C GLU A 25 19.69 -7.00 -4.09
N ASP A 26 20.82 -6.42 -4.52
CA ASP A 26 21.47 -6.68 -5.82
C ASP A 26 22.12 -8.07 -5.97
N ALA A 27 22.32 -8.80 -4.85
CA ALA A 27 22.88 -10.15 -4.90
C ALA A 27 21.90 -11.20 -5.47
N THR A 28 20.61 -10.88 -5.59
CA THR A 28 19.56 -11.83 -5.98
C THR A 28 19.26 -11.87 -7.48
N THR A 29 19.82 -10.95 -8.28
CA THR A 29 19.44 -10.74 -9.70
C THR A 29 20.56 -11.03 -10.71
N LEU A 30 21.82 -11.19 -10.26
CA LEU A 30 22.96 -11.37 -11.18
C LEU A 30 23.42 -12.84 -11.24
N ASP A 31 23.19 -13.48 -12.39
CA ASP A 31 23.86 -14.74 -12.77
C ASP A 31 25.31 -14.44 -13.19
N PRO A 32 26.35 -15.02 -12.54
CA PRO A 32 27.76 -14.78 -12.88
C PRO A 32 28.15 -15.29 -14.27
N THR A 33 27.27 -16.05 -14.94
CA THR A 33 27.45 -16.50 -16.32
C THR A 33 26.75 -15.60 -17.36
N GLU A 34 25.90 -14.68 -16.92
CA GLU A 34 25.34 -13.60 -17.73
C GLU A 34 25.93 -12.24 -17.32
N VAL A 35 27.23 -12.07 -17.55
CA VAL A 35 27.69 -10.75 -18.02
C VAL A 35 27.20 -10.64 -19.45
N THR A 36 25.91 -10.35 -19.63
CA THR A 36 25.43 -9.91 -20.93
C THR A 36 26.07 -8.55 -21.14
N THR A 37 27.06 -8.53 -22.03
CA THR A 37 27.50 -7.30 -22.67
C THR A 37 26.32 -6.82 -23.50
N ALA A 38 25.39 -6.11 -22.84
CA ALA A 38 24.41 -5.30 -23.52
C ALA A 38 25.20 -4.40 -24.46
N ALA A 39 24.99 -4.59 -25.75
CA ALA A 39 25.74 -3.92 -26.79
C ALA A 39 25.48 -2.41 -26.68
N ALA A 40 26.40 -1.70 -26.00
CA ALA A 40 26.48 -0.26 -25.99
C ALA A 40 26.63 0.21 -27.44
N THR A 41 25.53 0.67 -28.03
CA THR A 41 25.52 1.21 -29.38
C THR A 41 25.72 2.72 -29.28
N THR A 42 26.98 3.10 -29.11
CA THR A 42 27.60 4.44 -29.28
C THR A 42 26.68 5.64 -29.08
N ALA A 43 26.37 5.95 -27.81
CA ALA A 43 26.34 7.35 -27.40
C ALA A 43 27.72 7.98 -27.71
N THR A 44 27.76 9.28 -27.98
CA THR A 44 29.07 9.96 -28.09
C THR A 44 29.78 9.82 -26.75
N GLU A 45 30.86 9.04 -26.72
CA GLU A 45 31.67 8.80 -25.54
C GLU A 45 32.36 10.11 -25.16
N LEU A 46 32.05 10.65 -23.98
CA LEU A 46 32.61 11.89 -23.49
C LEU A 46 33.94 11.55 -22.80
N ALA A 47 34.97 12.37 -23.03
CA ALA A 47 36.23 12.17 -22.31
C ALA A 47 36.02 12.47 -20.82
N GLN A 48 36.71 11.74 -19.95
CA GLN A 48 36.61 11.89 -18.48
C GLN A 48 36.76 13.33 -17.99
N ASP A 49 37.63 14.12 -18.61
CA ASP A 49 37.91 15.52 -18.28
C ASP A 49 36.96 16.53 -18.97
N THR A 50 35.94 16.05 -19.68
CA THR A 50 34.94 16.92 -20.34
C THR A 50 34.10 17.62 -19.30
N VAL A 51 34.23 18.95 -19.19
CA VAL A 51 33.41 19.77 -18.29
C VAL A 51 31.98 19.88 -18.85
N LEU A 52 30.99 19.52 -18.04
CA LEU A 52 29.57 19.53 -18.38
C LEU A 52 28.85 20.75 -17.80
N ALA A 53 29.21 21.11 -16.57
CA ALA A 53 28.71 22.30 -15.90
C ALA A 53 29.75 22.84 -14.91
N THR A 54 29.53 24.05 -14.40
CA THR A 54 30.20 24.55 -13.21
C THR A 54 29.19 25.05 -12.20
N ILE A 55 29.41 24.77 -10.91
CA ILE A 55 28.63 25.28 -9.79
C ILE A 55 29.51 26.16 -8.91
N ASN A 56 29.19 27.45 -8.80
CA ASN A 56 29.98 28.45 -8.06
C ASN A 56 31.47 28.48 -8.45
N GLY A 57 31.77 28.15 -9.71
CA GLY A 57 33.12 28.09 -10.27
C GLY A 57 33.86 26.77 -10.09
N GLU A 58 33.25 25.78 -9.42
CA GLU A 58 33.74 24.40 -9.36
C GLU A 58 33.24 23.61 -10.58
N SER A 59 34.14 22.93 -11.30
CA SER A 59 33.80 22.16 -12.49
C SER A 59 33.21 20.80 -12.14
N ILE A 60 32.17 20.40 -12.89
CA ILE A 60 31.62 19.05 -12.92
C ILE A 60 31.92 18.46 -14.28
N THR A 61 32.64 17.34 -14.30
CA THR A 61 33.10 16.66 -15.50
C THR A 61 32.29 15.40 -15.80
N TRP A 62 32.47 14.81 -16.99
CA TRP A 62 31.90 13.49 -17.29
C TRP A 62 32.36 12.44 -16.28
N GLY A 63 33.64 12.45 -15.89
CA GLY A 63 34.15 11.51 -14.91
C GLY A 63 33.55 11.66 -13.52
N ASP A 64 33.02 12.83 -13.17
CA ASP A 64 32.28 13.02 -11.92
C ASP A 64 30.87 12.40 -11.96
N ILE A 65 30.26 12.28 -13.14
CA ILE A 65 28.86 11.86 -13.28
C ILE A 65 28.68 10.47 -13.88
N GLU A 66 29.72 9.89 -14.49
CA GLU A 66 29.62 8.64 -15.26
C GLU A 66 29.05 7.50 -14.42
N ALA A 67 29.56 7.31 -13.20
CA ALA A 67 29.05 6.29 -12.27
C ALA A 67 27.57 6.50 -11.93
N GLY A 68 27.16 7.75 -11.69
CA GLY A 68 25.75 8.09 -11.43
C GLY A 68 24.84 7.84 -12.65
N TYR A 69 25.33 8.14 -13.84
CA TYR A 69 24.64 7.83 -15.09
C TYR A 69 24.49 6.30 -15.30
N GLU A 70 25.57 5.54 -15.08
CA GLU A 70 25.56 4.08 -15.21
C GLU A 70 24.60 3.44 -14.22
N ASN A 71 24.59 3.92 -12.97
CA ASN A 71 23.64 3.44 -11.96
C ASN A 71 22.19 3.72 -12.34
N LEU A 72 21.88 4.94 -12.80
CA LEU A 72 20.53 5.26 -13.29
C LEU A 72 20.14 4.37 -14.46
N ALA A 73 21.03 4.19 -15.44
CA ALA A 73 20.81 3.36 -16.61
C ALA A 73 20.61 1.88 -16.25
N ALA A 74 21.33 1.36 -15.27
CA ALA A 74 21.15 -0.02 -14.80
C ALA A 74 19.79 -0.23 -14.12
N ASN A 75 19.37 0.72 -13.26
CA ASN A 75 18.13 0.57 -12.48
C ASN A 75 16.87 0.88 -13.29
N TYR A 76 16.95 1.83 -14.22
CA TYR A 76 15.78 2.34 -14.93
C TYR A 76 15.86 2.21 -16.45
N GLY A 77 17.02 1.88 -17.02
CA GLY A 77 17.23 1.88 -18.47
C GLY A 77 16.37 0.87 -19.21
N ASP A 78 16.02 -0.27 -18.60
CA ASP A 78 15.16 -1.30 -19.21
C ASP A 78 13.74 -0.81 -19.52
N TYR A 79 13.28 0.25 -18.85
CA TYR A 79 11.99 0.88 -19.14
C TYR A 79 12.05 1.85 -20.34
N TYR A 80 13.23 2.06 -20.92
CA TYR A 80 13.47 3.02 -22.00
C TYR A 80 14.22 2.38 -23.17
N ASP A 81 13.95 2.88 -24.38
CA ASP A 81 14.80 2.56 -25.51
C ASP A 81 16.10 3.38 -25.41
N MET A 82 17.10 2.80 -24.74
CA MET A 82 18.42 3.40 -24.54
C MET A 82 19.26 3.49 -25.82
N THR A 83 18.71 3.10 -26.98
CA THR A 83 19.30 3.41 -28.30
C THR A 83 18.94 4.81 -28.80
N LEU A 84 17.88 5.41 -28.25
CA LEU A 84 17.44 6.76 -28.59
C LEU A 84 18.28 7.80 -27.85
N GLN A 85 18.83 8.76 -28.60
CA GLN A 85 19.68 9.81 -28.04
C GLN A 85 18.95 10.70 -27.01
N GLU A 86 17.65 10.91 -27.16
CA GLU A 86 16.84 11.67 -26.20
C GLU A 86 16.79 11.00 -24.81
N ASN A 87 16.68 9.66 -24.75
CA ASN A 87 16.70 8.91 -23.49
C ASN A 87 18.11 8.91 -22.88
N ILE A 88 19.15 8.73 -23.69
CA ILE A 88 20.55 8.85 -23.22
C ILE A 88 20.78 10.23 -22.61
N GLN A 89 20.36 11.30 -23.30
CA GLN A 89 20.54 12.67 -22.81
C GLN A 89 19.71 12.95 -21.56
N LEU A 90 18.51 12.38 -21.43
CA LEU A 90 17.71 12.48 -20.22
C LEU A 90 18.43 11.88 -19.01
N PHE A 91 18.99 10.67 -19.14
CA PHE A 91 19.71 10.03 -18.05
C PHE A 91 21.00 10.78 -17.70
N ARG A 92 21.73 11.28 -18.71
CA ARG A 92 22.91 12.14 -18.47
C ARG A 92 22.54 13.45 -17.78
N ALA A 93 21.42 14.05 -18.16
CA ALA A 93 20.93 15.28 -17.54
C ALA A 93 20.51 15.04 -16.09
N ALA A 94 19.86 13.92 -15.79
CA ALA A 94 19.49 13.54 -14.43
C ALA A 94 20.73 13.28 -13.55
N ALA A 95 21.73 12.56 -14.05
CA ALA A 95 23.00 12.36 -13.36
C ALA A 95 23.72 13.70 -13.10
N LEU A 96 23.76 14.59 -14.10
CA LEU A 96 24.35 15.93 -13.95
C LEU A 96 23.61 16.77 -12.90
N ASP A 97 22.28 16.74 -12.89
CA ASP A 97 21.47 17.48 -11.93
C ASP A 97 21.70 16.98 -10.49
N ASN A 98 21.70 15.66 -10.30
CA ASN A 98 22.02 15.04 -9.01
C ASN A 98 23.41 15.47 -8.51
N THR A 99 24.44 15.45 -9.38
CA THR A 99 25.79 15.88 -9.00
C THR A 99 25.86 17.39 -8.71
N ILE A 100 25.12 18.23 -9.43
CA ILE A 100 25.04 19.67 -9.13
C ILE A 100 24.46 19.90 -7.73
N VAL A 101 23.35 19.23 -7.40
CA VAL A 101 22.71 19.31 -6.08
C VAL A 101 23.66 18.83 -4.99
N GLU A 102 24.32 17.68 -5.18
CA GLU A 102 25.28 17.14 -4.21
C GLU A 102 26.48 18.08 -3.99
N ARG A 103 27.07 18.61 -5.05
CA ARG A 103 28.17 19.59 -4.95
C ARG A 103 27.73 20.85 -4.22
N LEU A 104 26.53 21.35 -4.50
CA LEU A 104 25.97 22.49 -3.79
C LEU A 104 25.79 22.19 -2.29
N LEU A 105 25.25 21.02 -1.94
CA LEU A 105 25.10 20.61 -0.54
C LEU A 105 26.46 20.52 0.17
N MET A 106 27.50 20.02 -0.49
CA MET A 106 28.87 20.01 0.06
C MET A 106 29.45 21.41 0.23
N GLN A 107 29.24 22.31 -0.73
CA GLN A 107 29.62 23.72 -0.58
C GLN A 107 28.91 24.37 0.61
N LYS A 108 27.62 24.06 0.80
CA LYS A 108 26.84 24.49 1.97
C LYS A 108 27.33 23.86 3.26
N ALA A 109 27.74 22.59 3.26
CA ALA A 109 28.37 21.96 4.41
C ALA A 109 29.63 22.72 4.85
N VAL A 110 30.48 23.13 3.91
CA VAL A 110 31.65 23.98 4.20
C VAL A 110 31.24 25.35 4.74
N GLU A 111 30.26 26.01 4.12
CA GLU A 111 29.75 27.32 4.56
C GLU A 111 29.21 27.28 6.00
N LEU A 112 28.51 26.20 6.36
CA LEU A 112 27.87 25.98 7.65
C LEU A 112 28.80 25.35 8.70
N GLY A 113 29.99 24.90 8.30
CA GLY A 113 30.97 24.24 9.18
C GLY A 113 30.66 22.78 9.50
N PHE A 114 29.94 22.08 8.63
CA PHE A 114 29.64 20.65 8.69
C PHE A 114 30.56 19.80 7.81
N ASP A 115 31.54 20.40 7.13
CA ASP A 115 32.53 19.72 6.26
C ASP A 115 33.46 18.73 6.98
N LYS A 116 33.33 18.61 8.31
CA LYS A 116 34.18 17.75 9.14
C LYS A 116 33.34 16.89 10.05
N MET A 117 33.81 15.65 10.20
CA MET A 117 33.29 14.70 11.17
C MET A 117 34.20 14.66 12.40
N THR A 118 33.59 14.42 13.56
CA THR A 118 34.30 14.14 14.80
C THR A 118 34.85 12.70 14.78
N GLU A 119 35.85 12.40 15.61
CA GLU A 119 36.37 11.03 15.74
C GLU A 119 35.28 10.01 16.12
N ALA A 120 34.29 10.44 16.90
CA ALA A 120 33.16 9.60 17.29
C ALA A 120 32.24 9.29 16.10
N GLU A 121 31.91 10.30 15.29
CA GLU A 121 31.08 10.14 14.09
C GLU A 121 31.78 9.30 13.03
N ILE A 122 33.11 9.46 12.86
CA ILE A 122 33.90 8.62 11.96
C ILE A 122 33.87 7.16 12.45
N ALA A 123 34.10 6.92 13.74
CA ALA A 123 34.08 5.56 14.28
C ALA A 123 32.70 4.88 14.16
N GLU A 124 31.62 5.65 14.33
CA GLU A 124 30.25 5.16 14.13
C GLU A 124 29.98 4.85 12.65
N SER A 125 30.32 5.78 11.76
CA SER A 125 30.22 5.63 10.30
C SER A 125 30.99 4.40 9.81
N ASP A 126 32.26 4.25 10.22
CA ASP A 126 33.11 3.12 9.87
C ASP A 126 32.53 1.81 10.40
N SER A 127 31.95 1.80 11.61
CA SER A 127 31.32 0.61 12.18
C SER A 127 30.09 0.17 11.38
N LEU A 128 29.29 1.12 10.88
CA LEU A 128 28.13 0.83 10.05
C LEU A 128 28.56 0.31 8.68
N SER A 129 29.49 0.99 8.00
CA SER A 129 30.02 0.54 6.70
C SER A 129 30.72 -0.82 6.80
N ASP A 130 31.42 -1.10 7.90
CA ASP A 130 32.06 -2.39 8.12
C ASP A 130 31.03 -3.51 8.26
N ALA A 131 29.93 -3.25 8.97
CA ALA A 131 28.85 -4.22 9.13
C ALA A 131 28.15 -4.52 7.80
N ASP A 132 27.95 -3.51 6.96
CA ASP A 132 27.31 -3.68 5.65
C ASP A 132 28.25 -4.34 4.64
N TRP A 133 29.55 -4.05 4.69
CA TRP A 133 30.56 -4.80 3.94
C TRP A 133 30.58 -6.29 4.32
N ASP A 134 30.61 -6.59 5.62
CA ASP A 134 30.59 -7.97 6.12
C ASP A 134 29.29 -8.68 5.70
N SER A 135 28.15 -7.98 5.74
CA SER A 135 26.85 -8.46 5.24
C SER A 135 26.88 -8.78 3.74
N ALA A 136 27.45 -7.90 2.92
CA ALA A 136 27.58 -8.09 1.47
C ALA A 136 28.43 -9.33 1.14
N LEU A 137 29.59 -9.48 1.80
CA LEU A 137 30.43 -10.68 1.66
C LEU A 137 29.67 -11.95 2.08
N ALA A 138 28.96 -11.92 3.21
CA ALA A 138 28.18 -13.05 3.68
C ALA A 138 27.08 -13.47 2.70
N ASN A 139 26.39 -12.50 2.10
CA ASN A 139 25.35 -12.75 1.09
C ASN A 139 25.93 -13.44 -0.16
N TYR A 140 27.04 -12.90 -0.70
CA TYR A 140 27.74 -13.53 -1.83
C TYR A 140 28.16 -14.97 -1.51
N ILE A 141 28.75 -15.19 -0.33
CA ILE A 141 29.20 -16.52 0.10
C ILE A 141 28.00 -17.47 0.25
N SER A 142 26.91 -17.03 0.86
CA SER A 142 25.71 -17.84 1.03
C SER A 142 25.12 -18.29 -0.31
N TYR A 143 25.23 -17.45 -1.35
CA TYR A 143 24.69 -17.75 -2.67
C TYR A 143 25.61 -18.64 -3.50
N PHE A 144 26.89 -18.27 -3.64
CA PHE A 144 27.84 -18.97 -4.53
C PHE A 144 28.58 -20.13 -3.88
N TYR A 145 28.61 -20.16 -2.55
CA TYR A 145 29.29 -21.19 -1.76
C TYR A 145 28.34 -21.81 -0.74
N ALA A 146 27.12 -22.17 -1.17
CA ALA A 146 26.06 -22.72 -0.32
C ALA A 146 26.45 -24.02 0.42
N ASP A 147 27.46 -24.75 -0.06
CA ASP A 147 27.99 -25.97 0.58
C ASP A 147 28.95 -25.67 1.75
N LEU A 148 29.36 -24.41 1.96
CA LEU A 148 30.16 -24.02 3.13
C LEU A 148 29.32 -24.16 4.40
N THR A 149 29.90 -24.80 5.42
CA THR A 149 29.29 -24.96 6.73
C THR A 149 30.25 -24.53 7.83
N ASP A 150 29.78 -24.53 9.08
CA ASP A 150 30.64 -24.29 10.23
C ASP A 150 31.79 -25.30 10.34
N GLU A 151 31.62 -26.52 9.81
CA GLU A 151 32.63 -27.58 9.80
C GLU A 151 33.66 -27.45 8.66
N SER A 152 33.41 -26.57 7.69
CA SER A 152 34.38 -26.29 6.61
C SER A 152 35.67 -25.69 7.17
N THR A 153 36.79 -25.98 6.50
CA THR A 153 38.11 -25.53 6.95
C THR A 153 38.26 -24.01 6.84
N ASP A 154 39.12 -23.43 7.68
CA ASP A 154 39.45 -22.00 7.62
C ASP A 154 40.00 -21.61 6.23
N GLU A 155 40.67 -22.53 5.54
CA GLU A 155 41.20 -22.31 4.19
C GLU A 155 40.09 -22.22 3.15
N GLU A 156 39.07 -23.08 3.22
CA GLU A 156 37.89 -23.02 2.34
C GLU A 156 37.08 -21.73 2.57
N LYS A 157 36.89 -21.33 3.84
CA LYS A 157 36.21 -20.07 4.18
C LYS A 157 37.00 -18.86 3.70
N ALA A 158 38.33 -18.88 3.81
CA ALA A 158 39.20 -17.80 3.34
C ALA A 158 39.16 -17.67 1.80
N VAL A 159 39.09 -18.78 1.07
CA VAL A 159 38.95 -18.76 -0.40
C VAL A 159 37.63 -18.12 -0.81
N ALA A 160 36.52 -18.44 -0.15
CA ALA A 160 35.21 -17.86 -0.47
C ALA A 160 35.15 -16.36 -0.12
N ASN A 161 35.71 -15.95 1.01
CA ASN A 161 35.84 -14.52 1.35
C ASN A 161 36.70 -13.77 0.33
N ALA A 162 37.86 -14.30 -0.06
CA ALA A 162 38.71 -13.67 -1.05
C ALA A 162 38.03 -13.57 -2.43
N ALA A 163 37.19 -14.54 -2.80
CA ALA A 163 36.40 -14.50 -4.02
C ALA A 163 35.30 -13.43 -3.95
N ALA A 164 34.61 -13.31 -2.82
CA ALA A 164 33.61 -12.27 -2.59
C ALA A 164 34.23 -10.86 -2.64
N GLU A 165 35.35 -10.65 -1.94
CA GLU A 165 36.10 -9.39 -1.99
C GLU A 165 36.55 -9.06 -3.42
N ALA A 166 37.07 -10.04 -4.17
CA ALA A 166 37.50 -9.84 -5.55
C ALA A 166 36.33 -9.43 -6.46
N TYR A 167 35.16 -10.05 -6.28
CA TYR A 167 33.95 -9.72 -7.04
C TYR A 167 33.53 -8.26 -6.83
N TYR A 168 33.41 -7.81 -5.57
CA TYR A 168 33.02 -6.42 -5.29
C TYR A 168 34.10 -5.43 -5.74
N ASN A 169 35.38 -5.74 -5.53
CA ASN A 169 36.48 -4.88 -5.98
C ASN A 169 36.52 -4.74 -7.52
N GLU A 170 36.17 -5.79 -8.27
CA GLU A 170 36.06 -5.74 -9.73
C GLU A 170 34.87 -4.87 -10.17
N ALA A 171 33.79 -4.85 -9.40
CA ALA A 171 32.67 -3.94 -9.58
C ALA A 171 32.94 -2.49 -9.09
N GLY A 172 34.15 -2.20 -8.59
CA GLY A 172 34.56 -0.87 -8.14
C GLY A 172 34.32 -0.60 -6.65
N TYR A 173 33.81 -1.56 -5.89
CA TYR A 173 33.51 -1.42 -4.47
C TYR A 173 34.56 -2.09 -3.59
N SER A 174 35.03 -1.35 -2.61
CA SER A 174 35.93 -1.85 -1.57
C SER A 174 35.47 -1.40 -0.20
N LYS A 175 35.97 -2.06 0.84
CA LYS A 175 35.73 -1.63 2.22
C LYS A 175 36.10 -0.16 2.48
N GLU A 176 37.16 0.33 1.86
CA GLU A 176 37.61 1.72 2.03
C GLU A 176 36.69 2.70 1.29
N THR A 177 36.34 2.41 0.03
CA THR A 177 35.43 3.27 -0.73
C THR A 177 34.05 3.35 -0.07
N LEU A 178 33.57 2.23 0.50
CA LEU A 178 32.31 2.22 1.26
C LEU A 178 32.38 3.11 2.52
N ARG A 179 33.51 3.11 3.24
CA ARG A 179 33.72 4.04 4.36
C ARG A 179 33.71 5.50 3.91
N GLU A 180 34.43 5.80 2.82
CA GLU A 180 34.46 7.14 2.23
C GLU A 180 33.05 7.61 1.86
N GLU A 181 32.23 6.74 1.25
CA GLU A 181 30.83 7.01 0.92
C GLU A 181 29.98 7.30 2.16
N TYR A 182 30.05 6.48 3.21
CA TYR A 182 29.26 6.73 4.43
C TYR A 182 29.63 8.04 5.09
N GLN A 183 30.91 8.36 5.15
CA GLN A 183 31.38 9.62 5.71
C GLN A 183 30.89 10.80 4.87
N HIS A 184 30.94 10.69 3.55
CA HIS A 184 30.40 11.70 2.62
C HIS A 184 28.90 11.92 2.82
N TYR A 185 28.10 10.84 2.84
CA TYR A 185 26.66 10.93 3.08
C TYR A 185 26.31 11.39 4.49
N SER A 186 27.15 11.11 5.49
CA SER A 186 26.96 11.64 6.84
C SER A 186 27.06 13.18 6.85
N ILE A 187 27.99 13.76 6.08
CA ILE A 187 28.11 15.21 5.92
C ILE A 187 26.87 15.79 5.23
N LEU A 188 26.43 15.18 4.12
CA LEU A 188 25.22 15.59 3.41
C LEU A 188 23.97 15.52 4.31
N THR A 189 23.82 14.43 5.06
CA THR A 189 22.73 14.19 6.00
C THR A 189 22.66 15.29 7.07
N LYS A 190 23.80 15.79 7.56
CA LYS A 190 23.81 16.92 8.51
C LYS A 190 23.22 18.19 7.90
N VAL A 191 23.55 18.47 6.63
CA VAL A 191 22.99 19.62 5.91
C VAL A 191 21.49 19.43 5.68
N GLN A 192 21.08 18.26 5.21
CA GLN A 192 19.66 17.93 4.97
C GLN A 192 18.84 18.02 6.26
N ASN A 193 19.33 17.47 7.37
CA ASN A 193 18.71 17.59 8.68
C ASN A 193 18.58 19.04 9.14
N LEU A 194 19.58 19.89 8.85
CA LEU A 194 19.49 21.33 9.14
C LEU A 194 18.39 22.00 8.32
N MET A 195 18.24 21.64 7.03
CA MET A 195 17.21 22.22 6.15
C MET A 195 15.79 21.98 6.70
N VAL A 196 15.58 20.86 7.38
CA VAL A 196 14.25 20.43 7.86
C VAL A 196 14.08 20.53 9.38
N GLN A 197 15.08 21.02 10.11
CA GLN A 197 15.09 21.03 11.58
C GLN A 197 13.93 21.81 12.21
N ASP A 198 13.41 22.80 11.48
CA ASP A 198 12.35 23.69 11.95
C ASP A 198 10.95 23.14 11.63
N ALA A 199 10.86 21.95 11.03
CA ALA A 199 9.59 21.25 10.80
C ALA A 199 8.99 20.81 12.14
N VAL A 200 7.86 21.43 12.50
CA VAL A 200 7.11 21.07 13.72
C VAL A 200 5.63 21.08 13.37
N VAL A 201 4.97 19.95 13.61
CA VAL A 201 3.51 19.82 13.48
C VAL A 201 2.87 20.11 14.84
N SER A 202 1.98 21.08 14.87
CA SER A 202 1.16 21.39 16.04
C SER A 202 -0.15 20.59 16.05
N ASP A 203 -0.80 20.52 17.20
CA ASP A 203 -2.15 19.94 17.29
C ASP A 203 -3.18 20.75 16.49
N GLU A 204 -2.94 22.05 16.27
CA GLU A 204 -3.78 22.90 15.43
C GLU A 204 -3.68 22.51 13.95
N ASP A 205 -2.49 22.15 13.46
CA ASP A 205 -2.29 21.68 12.08
C ASP A 205 -3.02 20.36 11.82
N ILE A 206 -2.98 19.44 12.80
CA ILE A 206 -3.68 18.16 12.74
C ILE A 206 -5.20 18.39 12.72
N GLU A 207 -5.69 19.26 13.60
CA GLU A 207 -7.11 19.59 13.67
C GLU A 207 -7.58 20.28 12.39
N GLN A 208 -6.79 21.21 11.85
CA GLN A 208 -7.11 21.86 10.58
C GLN A 208 -7.19 20.83 9.44
N SER A 209 -6.19 19.95 9.30
CA SER A 209 -6.19 18.90 8.29
C SER A 209 -7.40 17.97 8.42
N TYR A 210 -7.76 17.60 9.65
CA TYR A 210 -8.95 16.81 9.92
C TYR A 210 -10.24 17.54 9.52
N GLN A 211 -10.39 18.82 9.88
CA GLN A 211 -11.57 19.60 9.53
C GLN A 211 -11.73 19.82 8.02
N GLU A 212 -10.61 20.01 7.30
CA GLU A 212 -10.61 20.10 5.84
C GLU A 212 -11.09 18.79 5.19
N GLN A 213 -10.56 17.65 5.64
CA GLN A 213 -10.99 16.34 5.14
C GLN A 213 -12.45 16.05 5.51
N LEU A 214 -12.85 16.32 6.76
CA LEU A 214 -14.23 16.17 7.23
C LEU A 214 -15.22 16.99 6.38
N ALA A 215 -14.85 18.22 6.00
CA ALA A 215 -15.68 19.05 5.14
C ALA A 215 -15.81 18.47 3.72
N SER A 216 -14.70 17.96 3.16
CA SER A 216 -14.69 17.28 1.87
C SER A 216 -15.57 16.02 1.88
N ASP A 217 -15.37 15.16 2.88
CA ASP A 217 -16.15 13.91 3.03
C ASP A 217 -17.63 14.22 3.24
N LYS A 218 -17.95 15.29 3.98
CA LYS A 218 -19.33 15.74 4.14
C LYS A 218 -19.97 16.14 2.81
N GLU A 219 -19.26 16.89 1.97
CA GLU A 219 -19.77 17.28 0.65
C GLU A 219 -20.06 16.06 -0.24
N LEU A 220 -19.17 15.07 -0.21
CA LEU A 220 -19.28 13.84 -0.98
C LEU A 220 -20.41 12.94 -0.49
N TYR A 221 -20.50 12.72 0.82
CA TYR A 221 -21.25 11.59 1.37
C TYR A 221 -22.57 11.96 2.05
N GLN A 222 -22.77 13.20 2.51
CA GLN A 222 -23.93 13.53 3.36
C GLN A 222 -25.31 13.20 2.75
N ASN A 223 -25.41 13.14 1.42
CA ASN A 223 -26.63 12.79 0.69
C ASN A 223 -26.46 11.53 -0.18
N ASP A 224 -25.36 10.80 -0.03
CA ASP A 224 -25.03 9.61 -0.82
C ASP A 224 -24.41 8.53 0.07
N ILE A 225 -25.29 7.82 0.77
CA ILE A 225 -24.91 6.72 1.64
C ILE A 225 -24.28 5.55 0.87
N ALA A 226 -24.65 5.35 -0.39
CA ALA A 226 -24.07 4.29 -1.22
C ALA A 226 -22.61 4.60 -1.54
N ALA A 227 -22.30 5.83 -1.95
CA ALA A 227 -20.92 6.25 -2.17
C ALA A 227 -20.04 6.14 -0.90
N TYR A 228 -20.59 6.44 0.28
CA TYR A 228 -19.89 6.24 1.55
C TYR A 228 -19.57 4.77 1.84
N VAL A 229 -20.55 3.88 1.65
CA VAL A 229 -20.36 2.43 1.85
C VAL A 229 -19.34 1.88 0.86
N ASP A 230 -19.47 2.22 -0.42
CA ASP A 230 -18.55 1.77 -1.47
C ASP A 230 -17.10 2.23 -1.20
N TYR A 231 -16.91 3.49 -0.79
CA TYR A 231 -15.59 4.02 -0.46
C TYR A 231 -14.95 3.29 0.71
N ASN A 232 -15.68 3.12 1.82
CA ASN A 232 -15.14 2.44 3.00
C ASN A 232 -14.85 0.95 2.72
N MET A 233 -15.67 0.28 1.90
CA MET A 233 -15.37 -1.09 1.45
C MET A 233 -14.12 -1.15 0.57
N TYR A 234 -13.88 -0.14 -0.27
CA TYR A 234 -12.64 -0.05 -1.04
C TYR A 234 -11.42 0.14 -0.12
N VAL A 235 -11.55 0.95 0.94
CA VAL A 235 -10.50 1.09 1.97
C VAL A 235 -10.20 -0.25 2.63
N ASP A 236 -11.23 -1.02 3.03
CA ASP A 236 -11.06 -2.37 3.60
C ASP A 236 -10.31 -3.31 2.63
N GLN A 237 -10.71 -3.30 1.35
CA GLN A 237 -10.08 -4.14 0.32
C GLN A 237 -8.61 -3.78 0.13
N MET A 238 -8.26 -2.49 0.12
CA MET A 238 -6.87 -2.04 -0.01
C MET A 238 -6.05 -2.41 1.22
N ALA A 239 -6.62 -2.30 2.42
CA ALA A 239 -5.96 -2.75 3.65
C ALA A 239 -5.63 -4.25 3.60
N MET A 240 -6.58 -5.08 3.14
CA MET A 240 -6.35 -6.53 2.97
C MET A 240 -5.29 -6.83 1.91
N TYR A 241 -5.33 -6.14 0.77
CA TYR A 241 -4.32 -6.27 -0.28
C TYR A 241 -2.93 -5.95 0.27
N SER A 242 -2.80 -4.81 0.95
CA SER A 242 -1.55 -4.37 1.56
C SER A 242 -1.00 -5.39 2.56
N MET A 243 -1.85 -5.93 3.44
CA MET A 243 -1.45 -6.98 4.38
C MET A 243 -0.94 -8.25 3.68
N MET A 244 -1.57 -8.65 2.57
CA MET A 244 -1.18 -9.86 1.83
C MET A 244 0.19 -9.72 1.15
N TYR A 245 0.54 -8.52 0.68
CA TYR A 245 1.80 -8.26 0.00
C TYR A 245 2.87 -7.62 0.89
N GLY A 246 2.58 -7.42 2.18
CA GLY A 246 3.50 -6.77 3.11
C GLY A 246 3.77 -5.30 2.77
N THR A 247 2.85 -4.64 2.07
CA THR A 247 2.92 -3.21 1.77
C THR A 247 2.07 -2.42 2.76
N ASP A 248 2.34 -1.12 2.92
CA ASP A 248 1.50 -0.26 3.76
C ASP A 248 0.22 0.16 3.03
N ALA A 249 -0.90 0.21 3.75
CA ALA A 249 -2.13 0.84 3.28
C ALA A 249 -2.15 2.30 3.75
N THR A 250 -2.33 3.24 2.83
CA THR A 250 -2.26 4.68 3.12
C THR A 250 -3.62 5.37 3.07
N MET A 251 -4.71 4.62 2.93
CA MET A 251 -6.06 5.18 2.81
C MET A 251 -6.76 5.26 4.17
N ASP A 252 -7.28 6.44 4.49
CA ASP A 252 -8.17 6.64 5.63
C ASP A 252 -9.62 6.31 5.25
N TYR A 253 -10.41 5.84 6.23
CA TYR A 253 -11.86 5.83 6.09
C TYR A 253 -12.41 7.25 6.01
N ALA A 254 -13.62 7.39 5.45
CA ALA A 254 -14.31 8.66 5.44
C ALA A 254 -14.57 9.17 6.87
N TRP A 255 -14.30 10.45 7.11
CA TRP A 255 -14.45 11.11 8.41
C TRP A 255 -15.84 11.68 8.66
N TYR A 256 -16.69 11.74 7.63
CA TYR A 256 -18.10 12.12 7.76
C TYR A 256 -19.02 10.92 7.47
N ARG A 257 -19.83 10.56 8.46
CA ARG A 257 -20.87 9.53 8.34
C ARG A 257 -22.21 10.16 7.95
N PRO A 258 -22.83 9.74 6.83
CA PRO A 258 -24.20 10.17 6.50
C PRO A 258 -25.25 9.51 7.40
N ALA A 259 -26.44 10.10 7.47
CA ALA A 259 -27.59 9.47 8.11
C ALA A 259 -28.04 8.20 7.37
N GLY A 260 -28.71 7.29 8.07
CA GLY A 260 -29.31 6.08 7.48
C GLY A 260 -28.72 4.76 7.97
N PHE A 261 -27.77 4.81 8.90
CA PHE A 261 -27.24 3.63 9.59
C PHE A 261 -28.06 3.29 10.83
N ARG A 262 -28.30 2.00 11.04
CA ARG A 262 -28.87 1.43 12.26
C ARG A 262 -27.82 0.56 12.94
N SER A 263 -27.76 0.62 14.26
CA SER A 263 -27.08 -0.38 15.06
C SER A 263 -28.06 -1.53 15.30
N VAL A 264 -27.63 -2.75 14.99
CA VAL A 264 -28.42 -3.96 15.18
C VAL A 264 -27.59 -5.05 15.85
N LYS A 265 -28.26 -5.87 16.66
CA LYS A 265 -27.72 -7.14 17.15
C LYS A 265 -28.58 -8.26 16.59
N HIS A 266 -28.03 -9.47 16.49
CA HIS A 266 -28.81 -10.60 16.01
C HIS A 266 -28.58 -11.88 16.79
N ILE A 267 -29.54 -12.79 16.66
CA ILE A 267 -29.35 -14.20 16.96
C ILE A 267 -29.25 -14.89 15.60
N LEU A 268 -28.11 -15.51 15.32
CA LEU A 268 -27.92 -16.38 14.15
C LEU A 268 -28.14 -17.82 14.57
N LEU A 269 -29.23 -18.43 14.13
CA LEU A 269 -29.52 -19.84 14.37
C LEU A 269 -28.88 -20.69 13.28
N GLU A 270 -28.03 -21.64 13.69
CA GLU A 270 -27.48 -22.65 12.79
C GLU A 270 -28.59 -23.57 12.27
N VAL A 271 -28.57 -23.83 10.97
CA VAL A 271 -29.53 -24.70 10.28
C VAL A 271 -28.86 -26.02 9.93
N ASP A 272 -29.62 -27.11 9.94
CA ASP A 272 -29.13 -28.41 9.47
C ASP A 272 -28.54 -28.31 8.06
N THR A 273 -27.31 -28.78 7.89
CA THR A 273 -26.55 -28.61 6.66
C THR A 273 -27.24 -29.25 5.45
N THR A 274 -27.97 -30.36 5.64
CA THR A 274 -28.67 -31.03 4.54
C THR A 274 -29.86 -30.21 4.07
N LEU A 275 -30.60 -29.60 5.01
CA LEU A 275 -31.70 -28.70 4.67
C LEU A 275 -31.18 -27.44 3.98
N MET A 276 -30.11 -26.85 4.50
CA MET A 276 -29.47 -25.67 3.91
C MET A 276 -28.94 -25.96 2.50
N GLU A 277 -28.21 -27.07 2.30
CA GLU A 277 -27.74 -27.49 0.97
C GLU A 277 -28.91 -27.71 0.00
N THR A 278 -30.01 -28.32 0.46
CA THR A 278 -31.20 -28.53 -0.38
C THR A 278 -31.80 -27.19 -0.83
N TYR A 279 -31.99 -26.26 0.11
CA TYR A 279 -32.50 -24.92 -0.18
C TYR A 279 -31.59 -24.15 -1.14
N THR A 280 -30.29 -24.03 -0.81
CA THR A 280 -29.33 -23.27 -1.62
C THR A 280 -29.19 -23.81 -3.04
N ASN A 281 -29.19 -25.14 -3.21
CA ASN A 281 -29.12 -25.74 -4.55
C ASN A 281 -30.38 -25.45 -5.38
N LEU A 282 -31.57 -25.52 -4.76
CA LEU A 282 -32.83 -25.19 -5.42
C LEU A 282 -32.89 -23.69 -5.78
N GLN A 283 -32.49 -22.82 -4.87
CA GLN A 283 -32.44 -21.38 -5.09
C GLN A 283 -31.49 -21.03 -6.25
N ALA A 284 -30.25 -21.52 -6.22
CA ALA A 284 -29.27 -21.28 -7.28
C ALA A 284 -29.76 -21.79 -8.65
N SER A 285 -30.34 -22.99 -8.70
CA SER A 285 -30.89 -23.56 -9.93
C SER A 285 -32.07 -22.74 -10.47
N PHE A 286 -32.90 -22.17 -9.59
CA PHE A 286 -34.04 -21.34 -9.96
C PHE A 286 -33.60 -19.97 -10.48
N GLU A 287 -32.61 -19.35 -9.85
CA GLU A 287 -32.00 -18.09 -10.30
C GLU A 287 -31.32 -18.24 -11.67
N GLU A 288 -30.53 -19.30 -11.87
CA GLU A 288 -29.89 -19.59 -13.17
C GLU A 288 -30.94 -19.77 -14.29
N GLN A 289 -32.06 -20.46 -14.01
CA GLN A 289 -33.16 -20.61 -14.96
C GLN A 289 -33.81 -19.26 -15.32
N GLN A 290 -33.95 -18.35 -14.36
CA GLN A 290 -34.49 -17.01 -14.62
C GLN A 290 -33.54 -16.15 -15.44
N ASP A 291 -32.23 -16.22 -15.17
CA ASP A 291 -31.22 -15.50 -15.92
C ASP A 291 -31.13 -15.97 -17.37
N MET A 292 -31.15 -17.29 -17.59
CA MET A 292 -31.21 -17.88 -18.94
C MET A 292 -32.46 -17.43 -19.70
N ALA A 293 -33.63 -17.45 -19.06
CA ALA A 293 -34.88 -17.00 -19.67
C ALA A 293 -34.85 -15.50 -20.03
N THR A 294 -34.17 -14.68 -19.21
CA THR A 294 -34.01 -13.24 -19.42
C THR A 294 -33.00 -12.94 -20.54
N ALA A 295 -31.91 -13.71 -20.63
CA ALA A 295 -30.93 -13.63 -21.71
C ALA A 295 -31.56 -14.02 -23.07
N GLU A 296 -32.38 -15.07 -23.10
CA GLU A 296 -33.12 -15.48 -24.30
C GLU A 296 -34.12 -14.41 -24.78
N THR A 297 -34.71 -13.63 -23.87
CA THR A 297 -35.69 -12.59 -24.22
C THR A 297 -35.07 -11.24 -24.56
N THR A 298 -33.86 -10.92 -24.07
CA THR A 298 -33.18 -9.64 -24.31
C THR A 298 -32.20 -9.65 -25.49
N GLY A 299 -31.87 -10.83 -26.03
CA GLY A 299 -31.05 -10.97 -27.25
C GLY A 299 -29.58 -10.58 -27.07
N THR A 300 -29.09 -10.52 -25.83
CA THR A 300 -27.67 -10.39 -25.53
C THR A 300 -27.02 -11.75 -25.81
N GLU A 301 -26.10 -11.83 -26.77
CA GLU A 301 -25.45 -13.10 -27.15
C GLU A 301 -24.81 -13.73 -25.91
N ALA A 302 -25.32 -14.90 -25.52
CA ALA A 302 -24.59 -15.83 -24.67
C ALA A 302 -23.27 -16.14 -25.39
N THR A 303 -22.15 -15.69 -24.83
CA THR A 303 -20.84 -16.06 -25.36
C THR A 303 -20.70 -17.57 -25.32
N ASP A 304 -20.51 -18.16 -26.49
CA ASP A 304 -20.30 -19.59 -26.79
C ASP A 304 -19.27 -20.23 -25.82
N ALA A 305 -19.71 -20.69 -24.65
CA ALA A 305 -18.91 -21.50 -23.74
C ALA A 305 -19.76 -22.33 -22.78
N ALA A 306 -20.92 -22.83 -23.20
CA ALA A 306 -21.69 -23.82 -22.43
C ALA A 306 -22.65 -24.61 -23.32
N ALA A 307 -22.14 -25.19 -24.41
CA ALA A 307 -22.84 -26.26 -25.11
C ALA A 307 -22.23 -27.61 -24.68
N GLU A 308 -22.24 -27.88 -23.37
CA GLU A 308 -22.24 -29.27 -22.90
C GLU A 308 -23.70 -29.66 -22.66
N GLU A 309 -24.10 -30.81 -23.23
CA GLU A 309 -25.42 -31.40 -23.07
C GLU A 309 -25.70 -31.66 -21.59
N THR A 310 -26.42 -30.75 -20.92
CA THR A 310 -27.00 -31.02 -19.60
C THR A 310 -28.19 -31.94 -19.77
N GLU A 311 -28.09 -33.13 -19.17
CA GLU A 311 -29.18 -34.07 -18.96
C GLU A 311 -30.42 -33.30 -18.44
N ALA A 312 -31.58 -33.45 -19.09
CA ALA A 312 -32.79 -32.70 -18.76
C ALA A 312 -33.31 -33.10 -17.37
N THR A 313 -32.84 -32.41 -16.34
CA THR A 313 -33.46 -32.35 -15.03
C THR A 313 -34.76 -31.54 -15.15
N GLU A 314 -35.82 -31.95 -14.42
CA GLU A 314 -37.07 -31.17 -14.35
C GLU A 314 -36.77 -29.75 -13.84
N PRO A 315 -37.38 -28.69 -14.41
CA PRO A 315 -37.09 -27.33 -14.01
C PRO A 315 -37.45 -27.10 -12.54
N VAL A 316 -36.60 -26.36 -11.84
CA VAL A 316 -36.86 -25.96 -10.45
C VAL A 316 -37.89 -24.84 -10.45
N THR A 317 -38.87 -24.94 -9.57
CA THR A 317 -39.97 -23.97 -9.43
C THR A 317 -39.82 -23.15 -8.15
N GLU A 318 -40.33 -21.93 -8.15
CA GLU A 318 -40.40 -21.07 -6.95
C GLU A 318 -41.08 -21.78 -5.77
N GLU A 319 -42.11 -22.58 -6.05
CA GLU A 319 -42.79 -23.39 -5.03
C GLU A 319 -41.86 -24.41 -4.37
N GLN A 320 -40.93 -25.03 -5.12
CA GLN A 320 -39.96 -25.96 -4.53
C GLN A 320 -38.95 -25.25 -3.64
N VAL A 321 -38.54 -24.02 -4.01
CA VAL A 321 -37.68 -23.17 -3.17
C VAL A 321 -38.41 -22.81 -1.87
N ASN A 322 -39.65 -22.33 -1.97
CA ASN A 322 -40.48 -21.96 -0.82
C ASN A 322 -40.77 -23.17 0.10
N ILE A 323 -40.96 -24.37 -0.45
CA ILE A 323 -41.11 -25.61 0.34
C ILE A 323 -39.83 -25.93 1.12
N ALA A 324 -38.65 -25.76 0.50
CA ALA A 324 -37.38 -26.00 1.16
C ALA A 324 -37.10 -24.97 2.26
N GLU A 325 -37.38 -23.69 2.02
CA GLU A 325 -37.33 -22.62 3.03
C GLU A 325 -38.28 -22.93 4.20
N ALA A 326 -39.53 -23.29 3.91
CA ALA A 326 -40.51 -23.64 4.95
C ALA A 326 -40.07 -24.85 5.78
N ALA A 327 -39.39 -25.83 5.17
CA ALA A 327 -38.84 -26.98 5.89
C ALA A 327 -37.71 -26.57 6.86
N ILE A 328 -36.88 -25.59 6.49
CA ILE A 328 -35.88 -25.00 7.38
C ILE A 328 -36.55 -24.28 8.55
N LEU A 329 -37.49 -23.39 8.28
CA LEU A 329 -38.21 -22.64 9.32
C LEU A 329 -38.96 -23.58 10.28
N GLU A 330 -39.64 -24.61 9.76
CA GLU A 330 -40.34 -25.60 10.56
C GLU A 330 -39.38 -26.40 11.47
N SER A 331 -38.17 -26.70 10.99
CA SER A 331 -37.17 -27.44 11.78
C SER A 331 -36.73 -26.68 13.04
N LEU A 332 -36.80 -25.35 13.01
CA LEU A 332 -36.40 -24.46 14.12
C LEU A 332 -37.59 -23.71 14.75
N ALA A 333 -38.82 -24.02 14.35
CA ALA A 333 -40.02 -23.29 14.79
C ALA A 333 -40.17 -23.21 16.31
N ALA A 334 -39.92 -24.31 17.02
CA ALA A 334 -40.00 -24.34 18.48
C ALA A 334 -38.99 -23.40 19.16
N THR A 335 -37.76 -23.32 18.62
CA THR A 335 -36.71 -22.43 19.12
C THR A 335 -37.06 -20.97 18.81
N ILE A 336 -37.52 -20.69 17.59
CA ILE A 336 -37.96 -19.35 17.18
C ILE A 336 -39.13 -18.86 18.04
N ASP A 337 -40.13 -19.71 18.29
CA ASP A 337 -41.27 -19.41 19.15
C ASP A 337 -40.84 -19.11 20.59
N GLU A 338 -39.88 -19.88 21.13
CA GLU A 338 -39.35 -19.63 22.46
C GLU A 338 -38.61 -18.30 22.54
N ILE A 339 -37.76 -17.98 21.55
CA ILE A 339 -37.07 -16.69 21.47
C ILE A 339 -38.08 -15.55 21.42
N ASN A 340 -39.07 -15.62 20.51
CA ASN A 340 -40.10 -14.59 20.37
C ASN A 340 -40.92 -14.42 21.65
N GLN A 341 -41.25 -15.51 22.34
CA GLN A 341 -41.93 -15.45 23.63
C GLN A 341 -41.07 -14.73 24.67
N LYS A 342 -39.78 -15.09 24.80
CA LYS A 342 -38.86 -14.45 25.75
C LYS A 342 -38.67 -12.97 25.44
N VAL A 343 -38.54 -12.60 24.17
CA VAL A 343 -38.50 -11.20 23.72
C VAL A 343 -39.78 -10.46 24.14
N ALA A 344 -40.96 -11.05 23.90
CA ALA A 344 -42.24 -10.45 24.29
C ALA A 344 -42.41 -10.32 25.83
N GLU A 345 -41.78 -11.20 26.59
CA GLU A 345 -41.71 -11.14 28.06
C GLU A 345 -40.67 -10.13 28.58
N GLY A 346 -39.89 -9.51 27.69
CA GLY A 346 -38.89 -8.49 28.02
C GLY A 346 -37.55 -9.07 28.47
N ALA A 347 -37.20 -10.28 28.02
CA ALA A 347 -35.88 -10.86 28.25
C ALA A 347 -34.78 -9.97 27.67
N ASP A 348 -33.61 -10.00 28.32
CA ASP A 348 -32.43 -9.31 27.82
C ASP A 348 -31.94 -9.98 26.53
N PHE A 349 -31.73 -9.19 25.48
CA PHE A 349 -31.41 -9.75 24.17
C PHE A 349 -29.99 -10.31 24.11
N ASP A 350 -29.04 -9.79 24.91
CA ASP A 350 -27.68 -10.31 24.98
C ASP A 350 -27.65 -11.67 25.70
N GLU A 351 -28.53 -11.87 26.70
CA GLU A 351 -28.75 -13.19 27.30
C GLU A 351 -29.33 -14.20 26.29
N LEU A 352 -30.21 -13.74 25.39
CA LEU A 352 -30.73 -14.59 24.31
C LEU A 352 -29.65 -14.92 23.28
N ILE A 353 -28.81 -13.98 22.88
CA ILE A 353 -27.65 -14.23 22.01
C ILE A 353 -26.74 -15.29 22.63
N ALA A 354 -26.36 -15.12 23.90
CA ALA A 354 -25.50 -16.07 24.61
C ALA A 354 -26.12 -17.48 24.75
N THR A 355 -27.44 -17.59 24.69
CA THR A 355 -28.17 -18.86 24.82
C THR A 355 -28.41 -19.55 23.47
N TYR A 356 -28.79 -18.77 22.44
CA TYR A 356 -29.32 -19.29 21.19
C TYR A 356 -28.40 -19.11 19.98
N ALA A 357 -27.47 -18.15 20.00
CA ALA A 357 -26.48 -17.94 18.94
C ALA A 357 -25.23 -18.80 19.17
N ILE A 358 -25.43 -20.08 19.45
CA ILE A 358 -24.37 -21.06 19.75
C ILE A 358 -24.48 -22.23 18.77
N GLY A 359 -23.39 -22.50 18.05
CA GLY A 359 -23.30 -23.58 17.08
C GLY A 359 -23.21 -24.96 17.73
N ALA A 360 -23.32 -26.01 16.92
CA ALA A 360 -23.28 -27.39 17.38
C ALA A 360 -21.95 -27.77 18.07
N ASP A 361 -20.87 -27.06 17.77
CA ASP A 361 -19.55 -27.21 18.39
C ASP A 361 -19.38 -26.43 19.71
N GLY A 362 -20.41 -25.67 20.11
CA GLY A 362 -20.44 -24.87 21.32
C GLY A 362 -19.79 -23.48 21.18
N THR A 363 -19.39 -23.07 19.99
CA THR A 363 -18.89 -21.73 19.70
C THR A 363 -20.01 -20.78 19.30
N ALA A 364 -19.79 -19.48 19.34
CA ALA A 364 -20.78 -18.51 18.87
C ALA A 364 -20.98 -18.66 17.35
N THR A 365 -22.23 -18.71 16.89
CA THR A 365 -22.55 -18.77 15.45
C THR A 365 -22.11 -17.52 14.70
N ASP A 366 -22.04 -16.39 15.41
CA ASP A 366 -21.33 -15.19 14.96
C ASP A 366 -20.36 -14.72 16.06
N PRO A 367 -19.03 -14.92 15.89
CA PRO A 367 -18.02 -14.45 16.84
C PRO A 367 -18.05 -12.94 17.09
N GLY A 368 -18.45 -12.13 16.11
CA GLY A 368 -18.53 -10.68 16.26
C GLY A 368 -19.56 -10.26 17.31
N MET A 369 -20.67 -10.99 17.45
CA MET A 369 -21.66 -10.75 18.51
C MET A 369 -21.16 -11.05 19.93
N THR A 370 -19.94 -11.58 20.06
CA THR A 370 -19.29 -11.85 21.35
C THR A 370 -17.99 -11.07 21.56
N THR A 371 -17.61 -10.21 20.61
CA THR A 371 -16.35 -9.46 20.62
C THR A 371 -16.59 -7.96 20.50
N GLU A 372 -15.88 -7.15 21.27
CA GLU A 372 -15.97 -5.68 21.16
C GLU A 372 -15.39 -5.17 19.83
N PRO A 373 -15.97 -4.11 19.24
CA PRO A 373 -17.07 -3.30 19.77
C PRO A 373 -18.47 -3.87 19.52
N TYR A 374 -18.62 -4.84 18.61
CA TYR A 374 -19.93 -5.31 18.14
C TYR A 374 -20.76 -6.00 19.23
N MET A 375 -20.12 -6.61 20.23
CA MET A 375 -20.80 -7.15 21.41
C MET A 375 -21.60 -6.09 22.16
N THR A 376 -21.06 -4.87 22.31
CA THR A 376 -21.77 -3.78 23.00
C THR A 376 -22.61 -2.97 22.02
N ASP A 377 -22.01 -2.55 20.91
CA ASP A 377 -22.58 -1.54 20.01
C ASP A 377 -23.40 -2.13 18.85
N GLY A 378 -23.38 -3.44 18.64
CA GLY A 378 -24.00 -4.09 17.49
C GLY A 378 -23.30 -3.78 16.17
N TYR A 379 -23.81 -4.33 15.08
CA TYR A 379 -23.36 -4.01 13.72
C TYR A 379 -24.02 -2.75 13.20
N GLU A 380 -23.24 -1.89 12.56
CA GLU A 380 -23.74 -0.74 11.83
C GLU A 380 -24.20 -1.17 10.43
N VAL A 381 -25.50 -1.08 10.16
CA VAL A 381 -26.12 -1.51 8.90
C VAL A 381 -26.84 -0.35 8.25
N ALA A 382 -26.54 -0.09 6.98
CA ALA A 382 -27.31 0.78 6.11
C ALA A 382 -28.18 -0.05 5.17
N SER A 383 -29.27 0.51 4.65
CA SER A 383 -30.13 -0.18 3.68
C SER A 383 -29.43 -0.52 2.36
N VAL A 384 -28.27 0.10 2.11
CA VAL A 384 -27.43 -0.11 0.92
C VAL A 384 -26.16 -0.90 1.24
N SER A 385 -26.00 -1.39 2.47
CA SER A 385 -24.82 -2.16 2.87
C SER A 385 -24.69 -3.42 2.03
N SER A 386 -23.58 -3.54 1.29
CA SER A 386 -23.22 -4.71 0.49
C SER A 386 -22.23 -5.65 1.17
N ASN A 387 -21.70 -5.27 2.33
CA ASN A 387 -20.82 -6.10 3.16
C ASN A 387 -21.59 -7.14 4.00
N TYR A 388 -22.92 -7.11 3.98
CA TYR A 388 -23.81 -8.08 4.63
C TYR A 388 -24.66 -8.81 3.59
N VAL A 389 -25.15 -10.00 3.95
CA VAL A 389 -26.14 -10.70 3.12
C VAL A 389 -27.45 -9.90 3.05
N PRO A 390 -28.12 -9.86 1.88
CA PRO A 390 -29.32 -9.03 1.68
C PRO A 390 -30.41 -9.28 2.72
N GLU A 391 -30.61 -10.51 3.15
CA GLU A 391 -31.67 -10.90 4.09
C GLU A 391 -31.39 -10.38 5.50
N PHE A 392 -30.12 -10.24 5.87
CA PHE A 392 -29.73 -9.61 7.14
C PHE A 392 -29.99 -8.09 7.10
N VAL A 393 -29.68 -7.44 5.98
CA VAL A 393 -30.00 -6.01 5.76
C VAL A 393 -31.51 -5.80 5.78
N GLU A 394 -32.27 -6.67 5.11
CA GLU A 394 -33.74 -6.61 5.13
C GLU A 394 -34.28 -6.76 6.55
N ALA A 395 -33.78 -7.74 7.31
CA ALA A 395 -34.15 -7.94 8.70
C ALA A 395 -33.89 -6.71 9.58
N ALA A 396 -32.72 -6.06 9.42
CA ALA A 396 -32.34 -4.84 10.13
C ALA A 396 -33.29 -3.65 9.88
N PHE A 397 -33.97 -3.63 8.72
CA PHE A 397 -34.92 -2.59 8.32
C PHE A 397 -36.38 -3.03 8.33
N SER A 398 -36.68 -4.27 8.77
CA SER A 398 -38.03 -4.84 8.81
C SER A 398 -38.94 -4.26 9.90
N VAL A 399 -38.36 -3.67 10.94
CA VAL A 399 -39.06 -3.03 12.07
C VAL A 399 -38.76 -1.54 12.12
N ASP A 400 -39.70 -0.75 12.63
CA ASP A 400 -39.63 0.71 12.61
C ASP A 400 -39.21 1.32 13.95
N THR A 401 -39.32 0.57 15.06
CA THR A 401 -39.08 1.12 16.40
C THR A 401 -37.83 0.53 17.05
N VAL A 402 -36.98 1.39 17.61
CA VAL A 402 -35.83 0.98 18.43
C VAL A 402 -36.30 0.06 19.56
N GLY A 403 -35.65 -1.10 19.66
CA GLY A 403 -35.93 -2.16 20.61
C GLY A 403 -36.77 -3.31 20.05
N GLU A 404 -37.43 -3.13 18.90
CA GLU A 404 -38.18 -4.19 18.23
C GLU A 404 -37.26 -5.24 17.60
N VAL A 405 -37.81 -6.45 17.45
CA VAL A 405 -37.13 -7.62 16.91
C VAL A 405 -37.85 -8.07 15.64
N SER A 406 -37.09 -8.39 14.59
CA SER A 406 -37.59 -8.82 13.30
C SER A 406 -38.30 -10.18 13.36
N ALA A 407 -39.03 -10.51 12.29
CA ALA A 407 -39.34 -11.89 11.96
C ALA A 407 -38.03 -12.69 11.70
N PRO A 408 -38.06 -14.04 11.65
CA PRO A 408 -36.90 -14.81 11.20
C PRO A 408 -36.64 -14.58 9.70
N TYR A 409 -35.38 -14.30 9.35
CA TYR A 409 -34.92 -14.15 7.96
C TYR A 409 -33.88 -15.22 7.65
N LEU A 410 -34.13 -16.05 6.64
CA LEU A 410 -33.19 -17.09 6.20
C LEU A 410 -32.13 -16.50 5.27
N SER A 411 -30.85 -16.80 5.51
CA SER A 411 -29.75 -16.57 4.57
C SER A 411 -28.91 -17.84 4.41
N SER A 412 -27.87 -17.76 3.58
CA SER A 412 -26.87 -18.83 3.44
C SER A 412 -26.12 -19.17 4.74
N TYR A 413 -26.15 -18.30 5.75
CA TYR A 413 -25.51 -18.51 7.05
C TYR A 413 -26.43 -19.14 8.10
N GLY A 414 -27.74 -19.20 7.84
CA GLY A 414 -28.75 -19.66 8.80
C GLY A 414 -29.91 -18.68 8.95
N ILE A 415 -30.62 -18.76 10.08
CA ILE A 415 -31.75 -17.86 10.35
C ILE A 415 -31.29 -16.69 11.22
N HIS A 416 -31.48 -15.48 10.73
CA HIS A 416 -31.27 -14.24 11.46
C HIS A 416 -32.55 -13.79 12.17
N ILE A 417 -32.44 -13.50 13.47
CA ILE A 417 -33.45 -12.77 14.24
C ILE A 417 -32.77 -11.49 14.73
N VAL A 418 -33.17 -10.34 14.18
CA VAL A 418 -32.43 -9.07 14.32
C VAL A 418 -33.17 -8.12 15.23
N LYS A 419 -32.49 -7.55 16.21
CA LYS A 419 -32.99 -6.48 17.07
C LYS A 419 -32.43 -5.15 16.63
N TYR A 420 -33.31 -4.18 16.40
CA TYR A 420 -32.93 -2.80 16.13
C TYR A 420 -32.56 -2.10 17.45
N ILE A 421 -31.28 -1.77 17.63
CA ILE A 421 -30.75 -1.30 18.93
C ILE A 421 -30.75 0.23 19.03
N ALA A 422 -30.36 0.92 17.97
CA ALA A 422 -30.32 2.38 17.93
C ALA A 422 -30.16 2.90 16.50
N ASP A 423 -30.56 4.15 16.26
CA ASP A 423 -30.05 4.91 15.14
C ASP A 423 -28.60 5.29 15.39
N VAL A 424 -27.77 5.10 14.37
CA VAL A 424 -26.39 5.56 14.39
C VAL A 424 -26.37 7.05 14.03
N PRO A 425 -25.82 7.93 14.88
CA PRO A 425 -25.81 9.36 14.61
C PRO A 425 -25.04 9.70 13.32
N GLU A 426 -25.62 10.60 12.51
CA GLU A 426 -24.88 11.25 11.43
C GLU A 426 -23.83 12.21 11.99
N GLY A 427 -22.77 12.45 11.20
CA GLY A 427 -21.84 13.52 11.46
C GLY A 427 -20.38 13.09 11.50
N ALA A 428 -19.59 13.87 12.22
CA ALA A 428 -18.15 13.74 12.27
C ALA A 428 -17.72 12.52 13.10
N ILE A 429 -16.81 11.72 12.53
CA ILE A 429 -16.16 10.60 13.20
C ILE A 429 -14.89 11.12 13.88
N ALA A 430 -14.82 11.02 15.20
CA ALA A 430 -13.66 11.50 15.93
C ALA A 430 -12.42 10.66 15.61
N MET A 431 -11.30 11.32 15.32
CA MET A 431 -10.01 10.64 15.24
C MET A 431 -9.66 9.97 16.57
N THR A 432 -9.13 8.76 16.50
CA THR A 432 -8.45 8.12 17.62
C THR A 432 -7.07 8.74 17.86
N ASP A 433 -6.45 8.45 19.01
CA ASP A 433 -5.09 8.93 19.30
C ASP A 433 -4.06 8.34 18.33
N ALA A 434 -4.24 7.07 17.94
CA ALA A 434 -3.39 6.42 16.94
C ALA A 434 -3.49 7.12 15.57
N GLN A 435 -4.71 7.41 15.11
CA GLN A 435 -4.92 8.13 13.85
C GLN A 435 -4.38 9.56 13.89
N ARG A 436 -4.47 10.24 15.05
CA ARG A 436 -3.84 11.56 15.23
C ARG A 436 -2.32 11.49 15.08
N GLU A 437 -1.70 10.45 15.62
CA GLU A 437 -0.25 10.26 15.48
C GLU A 437 0.15 9.92 14.05
N THR A 438 -0.58 9.03 13.36
CA THR A 438 -0.35 8.76 11.94
C THR A 438 -0.43 10.04 11.11
N LYS A 439 -1.46 10.86 11.33
CA LYS A 439 -1.61 12.15 10.65
C LYS A 439 -0.48 13.12 11.00
N ARG A 440 -0.01 13.15 12.25
CA ARG A 440 1.14 13.97 12.68
C ARG A 440 2.40 13.60 11.91
N THR A 441 2.70 12.31 11.78
CA THR A 441 3.86 11.82 11.02
C THR A 441 3.76 12.20 9.55
N ALA A 442 2.60 11.97 8.91
CA ALA A 442 2.40 12.32 7.51
C ALA A 442 2.51 13.83 7.23
N LEU A 443 1.96 14.66 8.13
CA LEU A 443 2.11 16.12 8.05
C LEU A 443 3.56 16.56 8.27
N LEU A 444 4.27 15.92 9.20
CA LEU A 444 5.67 16.24 9.46
C LEU A 444 6.53 15.94 8.23
N GLU A 445 6.36 14.76 7.64
CA GLU A 445 7.04 14.38 6.40
C GLU A 445 6.73 15.37 5.26
N THR A 446 5.46 15.76 5.10
CA THR A 446 5.05 16.77 4.11
C THR A 446 5.76 18.11 4.35
N MET A 447 5.78 18.60 5.60
CA MET A 447 6.45 19.86 5.95
C MET A 447 7.96 19.78 5.76
N GLN A 448 8.60 18.65 6.12
CA GLN A 448 10.03 18.44 5.91
C GLN A 448 10.37 18.46 4.43
N ASN A 449 9.58 17.80 3.59
CA ASN A 449 9.75 17.80 2.14
C ASN A 449 9.58 19.21 1.53
N GLU A 450 8.60 19.99 2.00
CA GLU A 450 8.39 21.37 1.54
C GLU A 450 9.54 22.30 1.97
N LEU A 451 10.02 22.17 3.22
CA LEU A 451 11.18 22.91 3.71
C LEU A 451 12.45 22.56 2.97
N TYR A 452 12.69 21.26 2.73
CA TYR A 452 13.84 20.79 1.95
C TYR A 452 13.81 21.40 0.55
N SER A 453 12.68 21.25 -0.15
CA SER A 453 12.51 21.75 -1.52
C SER A 453 12.69 23.27 -1.60
N THR A 454 12.03 24.01 -0.71
CA THR A 454 12.13 25.48 -0.66
C THR A 454 13.55 25.96 -0.37
N THR A 455 14.24 25.30 0.58
CA THR A 455 15.61 25.65 0.93
C THR A 455 16.58 25.35 -0.22
N MET A 456 16.38 24.21 -0.90
CA MET A 456 17.17 23.83 -2.07
C MET A 456 16.97 24.83 -3.22
N GLU A 457 15.72 25.18 -3.54
CA GLU A 457 15.40 26.20 -4.54
C GLU A 457 16.06 27.54 -4.22
N GLN A 458 16.01 27.96 -2.95
CA GLN A 458 16.69 29.17 -2.52
C GLN A 458 18.20 29.09 -2.76
N TRP A 459 18.87 28.03 -2.30
CA TRP A 459 20.32 27.87 -2.46
C TRP A 459 20.76 27.76 -3.91
N LEU A 460 19.97 27.10 -4.77
CA LEU A 460 20.20 27.06 -6.21
C LEU A 460 20.07 28.46 -6.82
N SER A 461 19.08 29.26 -6.41
CA SER A 461 18.90 30.63 -6.90
C SER A 461 20.01 31.60 -6.49
N GLU A 462 20.66 31.34 -5.35
CA GLU A 462 21.82 32.08 -4.84
C GLU A 462 23.14 31.63 -5.48
N SER A 463 23.13 30.47 -6.14
CA SER A 463 24.30 29.87 -6.76
C SER A 463 24.43 30.25 -8.24
N THR A 464 25.64 30.10 -8.79
CA THR A 464 25.89 30.26 -10.23
C THR A 464 26.13 28.90 -10.86
N VAL A 465 25.17 28.44 -11.67
CA VAL A 465 25.29 27.22 -12.48
C VAL A 465 25.46 27.60 -13.94
N ASP A 466 26.59 27.21 -14.54
CA ASP A 466 26.87 27.43 -15.96
C ASP A 466 27.02 26.08 -16.68
N TYR A 467 26.08 25.77 -17.58
CA TYR A 467 26.15 24.56 -18.41
C TYR A 467 27.01 24.80 -19.65
N THR A 468 27.85 23.83 -20.02
CA THR A 468 28.70 23.95 -21.23
C THR A 468 27.98 23.60 -22.52
N GLY A 469 26.82 22.95 -22.41
CA GLY A 469 26.03 22.42 -23.53
C GLY A 469 26.54 21.08 -24.07
N ALA A 470 27.53 20.45 -23.41
CA ALA A 470 27.97 19.09 -23.75
C ALA A 470 26.87 18.02 -23.52
N THR A 471 26.04 18.26 -22.50
CA THR A 471 24.80 17.54 -22.18
C THR A 471 23.73 18.60 -21.90
N PRO A 472 22.49 18.45 -22.40
CA PRO A 472 21.41 19.37 -22.07
C PRO A 472 21.04 19.28 -20.58
N SER A 473 20.62 20.39 -19.99
CA SER A 473 20.01 20.41 -18.66
C SER A 473 18.58 19.82 -18.70
N ILE A 474 18.06 19.40 -17.54
CA ILE A 474 16.67 18.95 -17.41
C ILE A 474 15.68 20.02 -17.90
N ALA A 475 15.92 21.29 -17.54
CA ALA A 475 15.08 22.40 -17.97
C ALA A 475 15.07 22.60 -19.50
N GLU A 476 16.21 22.39 -20.17
CA GLU A 476 16.29 22.44 -21.64
C GLU A 476 15.54 21.28 -22.30
N ILE A 477 15.62 20.07 -21.72
CA ILE A 477 14.86 18.91 -22.18
C ILE A 477 13.35 19.17 -22.05
N GLU A 478 12.89 19.63 -20.88
CA GLU A 478 11.48 19.94 -20.64
C GLU A 478 10.97 21.01 -21.63
N ALA A 479 11.72 22.09 -21.81
CA ALA A 479 11.36 23.18 -22.72
C ALA A 479 11.21 22.70 -24.18
N ALA A 480 12.06 21.78 -24.62
CA ALA A 480 11.98 21.21 -25.97
C ALA A 480 10.70 20.38 -26.19
N THR A 481 10.24 19.67 -25.16
CA THR A 481 9.03 18.82 -25.24
C THR A 481 7.70 19.58 -25.17
N VAL A 482 7.68 20.81 -24.65
CA VAL A 482 6.47 21.67 -24.62
C VAL A 482 6.22 22.34 -25.97
N THR A 483 7.23 22.39 -26.85
CA THR A 483 7.13 23.00 -28.18
C THR A 483 6.73 22.05 -29.30
N GLU A 484 6.61 20.75 -29.03
CA GLU A 484 6.01 19.72 -29.90
C GLU A 484 4.55 19.45 -29.52
#